data_AF-A0A0Q4Y393-F1
#
_entry.id   AF-A0A0Q4Y393-F1
#
_cell.length_a   1.000
_cell.length_b   1.000
_cell.length_c   1.000
_cell.angle_alpha   90.00
_cell.angle_beta   90.00
_cell.angle_gamma   90.00
#
_symmetry.space_group_name_H-M   'P 1'
#
loop_
_entity.id
_entity.type
_entity.pdbx_description
1 polymer ?
#
loop_
_entity_poly.entity_id
_entity_poly.type
_entity_poly.pdbx_seq_one_letter_code
_entity_poly.pdbx_strand_id
1 'polypeptide(L)'
;MIHSKAMLLRTLCLLAAVSALLGCGTSAEIMRIRSLAGPAVDPADSSAISGRFEGIDRLAQSGLTGDVALLFVHGIGFTQLGVDAAGRPHQVGIDLAQAIASAYGHRDGGVKPLWQCPHTSDRDVTPHLAIRPGRVESLSADDPKRTIGSGEIGCIDRITVPRPGGGHVYVYRLFWDKTLWDAFEWPFVGYDDNWYNDPEERRDSPPLRAADNSRLKRMVVTYGLTDAAAYMGRLGRLMREAVEAASCAVIAEHTGAATRFAELDAAVGDGGTARSDQHVTAAQACTGSGAGDRSIAFGLVTHSLGSRVAFDVFTQDMTPALNSMLQRTANTTVEIYMLANQIPLIGVGRVAPETERATVVRNRALRIVAVSEINDLLTYELVPYFEHLYAYRCHSVFPAVGCNGDGEVEALRRKKLLASEDKIRNDLVEELGFDVVDVRVRFAPNFKGVFTPDFKDPEAAHADHMRHRAVVDALLCGVENGRTRPTPPCRPK
;
A
#
# COMPACT_ATOMS: atom_id res chain seq x y z
N MET A 1 16.90 -17.60 -55.83
CA MET A 1 16.71 -16.36 -55.03
C MET A 1 15.25 -16.02 -54.71
N ILE A 2 14.28 -16.19 -55.62
CA ILE A 2 12.88 -15.79 -55.37
C ILE A 2 12.18 -16.64 -54.28
N HIS A 3 12.49 -17.94 -54.19
CA HIS A 3 11.90 -18.82 -53.16
C HIS A 3 12.35 -18.51 -51.72
N SER A 4 13.56 -17.95 -51.54
CA SER A 4 14.08 -17.63 -50.21
C SER A 4 13.40 -16.39 -49.61
N LYS A 5 13.00 -15.41 -50.44
CA LYS A 5 12.27 -14.21 -49.98
C LYS A 5 10.84 -14.53 -49.54
N ALA A 6 10.16 -15.45 -50.22
CA ALA A 6 8.80 -15.87 -49.85
C ALA A 6 8.78 -16.64 -48.52
N MET A 7 9.81 -17.43 -48.24
CA MET A 7 9.94 -18.16 -46.98
C MET A 7 10.23 -17.19 -45.82
N LEU A 8 11.15 -16.23 -46.01
CA LEU A 8 11.48 -15.22 -45.00
C LEU A 8 10.26 -14.35 -44.64
N LEU A 9 9.47 -13.93 -45.63
CA LEU A 9 8.26 -13.12 -45.41
C LEU A 9 7.18 -13.91 -44.65
N ARG A 10 7.01 -15.20 -44.96
CA ARG A 10 6.08 -16.08 -44.23
C ARG A 10 6.51 -16.26 -42.77
N THR A 11 7.79 -16.46 -42.50
CA THR A 11 8.30 -16.59 -41.13
C THR A 11 8.16 -15.29 -40.34
N LEU A 12 8.43 -14.13 -40.96
CA LEU A 12 8.21 -12.80 -40.36
C LEU A 12 6.74 -12.52 -40.07
N CYS A 13 5.82 -12.84 -40.98
CA CYS A 13 4.39 -12.70 -40.75
C CYS A 13 3.88 -13.65 -39.67
N LEU A 14 4.40 -14.89 -39.59
CA LEU A 14 4.04 -15.84 -38.54
C LEU A 14 4.54 -15.36 -37.18
N LEU A 15 5.77 -14.87 -37.09
CA LEU A 15 6.33 -14.26 -35.88
C LEU A 15 5.54 -13.03 -35.46
N ALA A 16 5.20 -12.13 -36.39
CA ALA A 16 4.39 -10.95 -36.09
C ALA A 16 2.96 -11.31 -35.64
N ALA A 17 2.33 -12.32 -36.25
CA ALA A 17 1.02 -12.80 -35.84
C ALA A 17 1.06 -13.50 -34.47
N VAL A 18 2.11 -14.29 -34.19
CA VAL A 18 2.33 -14.89 -32.87
C VAL A 18 2.62 -13.83 -31.81
N SER A 19 3.41 -12.81 -32.12
CA SER A 19 3.64 -11.66 -31.23
C SER A 19 2.38 -10.84 -30.98
N ALA A 20 1.52 -10.67 -31.99
CA ALA A 20 0.23 -9.99 -31.84
C ALA A 20 -0.77 -10.82 -31.02
N LEU A 21 -0.78 -12.14 -31.18
CA LEU A 21 -1.65 -13.06 -30.43
C LEU A 21 -1.18 -13.27 -28.98
N LEU A 22 0.13 -13.24 -28.72
CA LEU A 22 0.70 -13.26 -27.37
C LEU A 22 0.58 -11.89 -26.66
N GLY A 23 0.25 -10.82 -27.39
CA GLY A 23 0.06 -9.47 -26.88
C GLY A 23 -1.36 -9.15 -26.41
N CYS A 24 -2.30 -10.09 -26.47
CA CYS A 24 -3.62 -9.93 -25.85
C CYS A 24 -3.46 -9.85 -24.32
N GLY A 25 -3.39 -8.62 -23.81
CA GLY A 25 -3.27 -8.33 -22.38
C GLY A 25 -4.34 -9.07 -21.59
N THR A 26 -3.92 -9.69 -20.49
CA THR A 26 -4.82 -10.27 -19.49
C THR A 26 -5.74 -9.16 -18.97
N SER A 27 -7.02 -9.23 -19.30
CA SER A 27 -8.00 -8.33 -18.69
C SER A 27 -8.00 -8.58 -17.20
N ALA A 28 -7.79 -7.53 -16.40
CA ALA A 28 -7.82 -7.64 -14.95
C ALA A 28 -9.15 -8.22 -14.48
N GLU A 29 -9.08 -9.28 -13.69
CA GLU A 29 -10.23 -10.05 -13.21
C GLU A 29 -10.26 -10.01 -11.68
N ILE A 30 -11.40 -9.62 -11.10
CA ILE A 30 -11.68 -9.88 -9.68
C ILE A 30 -12.17 -11.32 -9.60
N MET A 31 -11.34 -12.18 -9.01
CA MET A 31 -11.63 -13.61 -8.93
C MET A 31 -12.56 -13.95 -7.77
N ARG A 32 -12.34 -13.32 -6.62
CA ARG A 32 -13.08 -13.64 -5.39
C ARG A 32 -13.05 -12.47 -4.43
N ILE A 33 -14.14 -12.25 -3.71
CA ILE A 33 -14.19 -11.33 -2.58
C ILE A 33 -14.75 -12.03 -1.35
N ARG A 34 -13.98 -12.03 -0.25
CA ARG A 34 -14.29 -12.72 1.00
C ARG A 34 -14.06 -11.78 2.18
N SER A 35 -14.91 -11.79 3.19
CA SER A 35 -14.70 -11.03 4.45
C SER A 35 -14.60 -11.98 5.63
N LEU A 36 -13.86 -11.65 6.68
CA LEU A 36 -13.92 -12.40 7.94
C LEU A 36 -15.33 -12.34 8.54
N ALA A 37 -15.95 -11.16 8.66
CA ALA A 37 -17.31 -11.01 9.16
C ALA A 37 -18.43 -11.50 8.21
N GLY A 38 -18.08 -11.90 6.97
CA GLY A 38 -19.04 -12.42 6.00
C GLY A 38 -19.58 -13.82 6.35
N PRO A 39 -20.68 -14.27 5.72
CA PRO A 39 -21.24 -15.59 5.95
C PRO A 39 -20.22 -16.71 5.69
N ALA A 40 -20.37 -17.80 6.42
CA ALA A 40 -19.79 -19.12 6.16
C ALA A 40 -19.92 -19.47 4.68
N VAL A 41 -18.78 -19.70 4.04
CA VAL A 41 -18.68 -20.08 2.63
C VAL A 41 -17.87 -21.36 2.56
N ASP A 42 -18.37 -22.34 1.82
CA ASP A 42 -17.63 -23.55 1.52
C ASP A 42 -16.29 -23.17 0.83
N PRO A 43 -15.13 -23.51 1.40
CA PRO A 43 -13.84 -23.24 0.78
C PRO A 43 -13.68 -23.85 -0.62
N ALA A 44 -14.42 -24.91 -0.94
CA ALA A 44 -14.45 -25.54 -2.26
C ALA A 44 -15.29 -24.74 -3.27
N ASP A 45 -16.22 -23.90 -2.81
CA ASP A 45 -17.02 -23.04 -3.67
C ASP A 45 -16.25 -21.75 -4.00
N SER A 46 -15.42 -21.84 -5.03
CA SER A 46 -14.72 -20.66 -5.57
C SER A 46 -15.65 -19.55 -6.09
N SER A 47 -16.95 -19.84 -6.28
CA SER A 47 -17.95 -18.87 -6.74
C SER A 47 -18.68 -18.16 -5.60
N ALA A 48 -18.48 -18.60 -4.37
CA ALA A 48 -19.13 -18.02 -3.21
C ALA A 48 -18.41 -16.73 -2.80
N ILE A 49 -19.17 -15.65 -2.91
CA ILE A 49 -18.73 -14.28 -2.84
C ILE A 49 -19.45 -13.65 -1.64
N SER A 50 -18.72 -13.28 -0.59
CA SER A 50 -19.31 -12.90 0.70
C SER A 50 -18.72 -11.65 1.38
N GLY A 51 -17.91 -10.88 0.66
CA GLY A 51 -17.34 -9.62 1.19
C GLY A 51 -18.20 -8.38 0.96
N ARG A 52 -18.06 -7.41 1.87
CA ARG A 52 -18.63 -6.07 1.76
C ARG A 52 -17.65 -5.03 2.30
N PHE A 53 -17.48 -3.94 1.56
CA PHE A 53 -16.83 -2.71 2.05
C PHE A 53 -17.44 -1.50 1.35
N GLU A 54 -17.23 -0.31 1.89
CA GLU A 54 -17.98 0.87 1.49
C GLU A 54 -17.44 1.59 0.26
N GLY A 55 -16.11 1.62 0.12
CA GLY A 55 -15.45 2.35 -0.96
C GLY A 55 -15.45 3.86 -0.74
N ILE A 56 -14.58 4.55 -1.48
CA ILE A 56 -14.32 5.99 -1.33
C ILE A 56 -15.58 6.84 -1.52
N ASP A 57 -16.43 6.52 -2.51
CA ASP A 57 -17.60 7.36 -2.80
C ASP A 57 -18.66 7.32 -1.70
N ARG A 58 -18.81 6.18 -1.03
CA ARG A 58 -19.73 6.09 0.11
C ARG A 58 -19.12 6.67 1.38
N LEU A 59 -17.79 6.56 1.56
CA LEU A 59 -17.10 7.30 2.62
C LEU A 59 -17.40 8.81 2.49
N ALA A 60 -17.36 9.35 1.28
CA ALA A 60 -17.67 10.74 1.03
C ALA A 60 -19.09 11.16 1.44
N GLN A 61 -20.07 10.26 1.32
CA GLN A 61 -21.46 10.51 1.77
C GLN A 61 -21.58 10.64 3.28
N SER A 62 -20.59 10.16 4.05
CA SER A 62 -20.57 10.33 5.50
C SER A 62 -20.03 11.70 5.95
N GLY A 63 -19.30 12.41 5.08
CA GLY A 63 -18.75 13.74 5.35
C GLY A 63 -19.77 14.85 5.11
N LEU A 64 -19.70 15.92 5.92
CA LEU A 64 -20.61 17.07 5.80
C LEU A 64 -20.41 17.84 4.49
N THR A 65 -19.17 17.89 3.99
CA THR A 65 -18.82 18.63 2.77
C THR A 65 -18.81 17.77 1.51
N GLY A 66 -18.99 16.44 1.65
CA GLY A 66 -18.77 15.49 0.56
C GLY A 66 -17.30 15.28 0.21
N ASP A 67 -16.36 15.82 1.00
CA ASP A 67 -14.93 15.62 0.80
C ASP A 67 -14.43 14.31 1.44
N VAL A 68 -13.35 13.75 0.87
CA VAL A 68 -12.62 12.60 1.41
C VAL A 68 -11.14 12.93 1.47
N ALA A 69 -10.51 12.68 2.62
CA ALA A 69 -9.06 12.70 2.76
C ALA A 69 -8.53 11.26 2.74
N LEU A 70 -7.71 10.95 1.73
CA LEU A 70 -7.04 9.67 1.58
C LEU A 70 -5.55 9.86 1.89
N LEU A 71 -5.05 9.15 2.88
CA LEU A 71 -3.60 9.03 3.08
C LEU A 71 -3.10 7.81 2.30
N PHE A 72 -2.26 8.06 1.29
CA PHE A 72 -1.54 7.07 0.53
C PHE A 72 -0.17 6.79 1.16
N VAL A 73 0.06 5.55 1.60
CA VAL A 73 1.30 5.09 2.23
C VAL A 73 1.95 4.03 1.35
N HIS A 74 3.03 4.39 0.67
CA HIS A 74 3.78 3.48 -0.20
C HIS A 74 4.86 2.71 0.58
N GLY A 75 5.23 1.51 0.11
CA GLY A 75 6.47 0.84 0.52
C GLY A 75 7.71 1.56 0.00
N ILE A 76 8.86 0.91 0.05
CA ILE A 76 10.10 1.40 -0.56
C ILE A 76 10.31 0.60 -1.86
N GLY A 77 11.14 1.10 -2.77
CA GLY A 77 11.84 0.25 -3.75
C GLY A 77 11.10 -0.20 -5.01
N PHE A 78 9.93 -0.86 -4.94
CA PHE A 78 9.50 -1.68 -6.08
C PHE A 78 9.00 -0.89 -7.32
N THR A 79 8.70 0.40 -7.20
CA THR A 79 7.87 1.10 -8.19
C THR A 79 8.43 2.42 -8.72
N GLN A 80 9.61 2.86 -8.30
CA GLN A 80 10.20 4.10 -8.82
C GLN A 80 11.12 3.88 -10.03
N LEU A 81 11.50 2.63 -10.31
CA LEU A 81 12.36 2.28 -11.44
C LEU A 81 11.59 1.86 -12.71
N GLY A 82 10.29 1.57 -12.59
CA GLY A 82 9.46 1.24 -13.73
C GLY A 82 9.26 2.45 -14.61
N VAL A 83 9.26 2.26 -15.93
CA VAL A 83 8.69 3.21 -16.88
C VAL A 83 7.42 2.61 -17.47
N ASP A 84 6.36 3.41 -17.61
CA ASP A 84 5.12 2.97 -18.21
C ASP A 84 5.33 2.60 -19.69
N ALA A 85 4.28 2.11 -20.37
CA ALA A 85 4.36 1.76 -21.78
C ALA A 85 4.79 2.93 -22.69
N ALA A 86 4.72 4.17 -22.20
CA ALA A 86 5.15 5.39 -22.88
C ALA A 86 6.56 5.87 -22.44
N GLY A 87 7.27 5.11 -21.61
CA GLY A 87 8.62 5.44 -21.14
C GLY A 87 8.66 6.45 -19.98
N ARG A 88 7.53 6.71 -19.31
CA ARG A 88 7.46 7.67 -18.18
C ARG A 88 7.66 6.96 -16.85
N PRO A 89 8.45 7.50 -15.90
CA PRO A 89 8.63 6.90 -14.58
C PRO A 89 7.28 6.63 -13.90
N HIS A 90 7.14 5.45 -13.31
CA HIS A 90 6.03 5.11 -12.45
C HIS A 90 6.05 6.04 -11.23
N GLN A 91 4.93 6.69 -10.94
CA GLN A 91 4.78 7.55 -9.77
C GLN A 91 3.61 7.05 -8.93
N VAL A 92 3.88 6.00 -8.17
CA VAL A 92 2.88 5.39 -7.30
C VAL A 92 2.29 6.43 -6.34
N GLY A 93 0.95 6.47 -6.29
CA GLY A 93 0.17 7.56 -5.67
C GLY A 93 -0.32 8.63 -6.65
N ILE A 94 0.46 9.03 -7.66
CA ILE A 94 -0.08 9.78 -8.81
C ILE A 94 -0.93 8.87 -9.68
N ASP A 95 -0.47 7.63 -9.92
CA ASP A 95 -1.26 6.61 -10.62
C ASP A 95 -2.62 6.40 -9.94
N LEU A 96 -2.67 6.39 -8.60
CA LEU A 96 -3.93 6.34 -7.84
C LEU A 96 -4.82 7.57 -8.12
N ALA A 97 -4.28 8.78 -7.97
CA ALA A 97 -5.06 10.00 -8.15
C ALA A 97 -5.54 10.17 -9.60
N GLN A 98 -4.73 9.77 -10.58
CA GLN A 98 -5.10 9.72 -11.99
C GLN A 98 -6.18 8.68 -12.25
N ALA A 99 -6.08 7.50 -11.65
CA ALA A 99 -7.10 6.46 -11.78
C ALA A 99 -8.45 6.90 -11.21
N ILE A 100 -8.44 7.55 -10.03
CA ILE A 100 -9.64 8.16 -9.42
C ILE A 100 -10.22 9.22 -10.36
N ALA A 101 -9.39 10.12 -10.87
CA ALA A 101 -9.87 11.20 -11.74
C ALA A 101 -10.43 10.68 -13.07
N SER A 102 -9.76 9.69 -13.67
CA SER A 102 -10.20 9.02 -14.89
C SER A 102 -11.55 8.31 -14.68
N ALA A 103 -11.71 7.62 -13.55
CA ALA A 103 -12.98 7.00 -13.18
C ALA A 103 -14.09 8.06 -13.03
N TYR A 104 -13.80 9.24 -12.49
CA TYR A 104 -14.72 10.38 -12.44
C TYR A 104 -14.96 11.08 -13.79
N GLY A 105 -14.33 10.63 -14.88
CA GLY A 105 -14.53 11.15 -16.23
C GLY A 105 -13.69 12.40 -16.55
N HIS A 106 -12.69 12.72 -15.72
CA HIS A 106 -11.72 13.76 -16.05
C HIS A 106 -10.76 13.24 -17.11
N ARG A 107 -10.38 14.09 -18.08
CA ARG A 107 -9.43 13.72 -19.14
C ARG A 107 -8.02 13.57 -18.56
N ASP A 108 -7.26 12.63 -19.12
CA ASP A 108 -5.87 12.37 -18.73
C ASP A 108 -5.03 13.66 -18.76
N GLY A 109 -4.27 13.90 -17.67
CA GLY A 109 -3.36 15.05 -17.54
C GLY A 109 -3.83 16.20 -16.64
N GLY A 110 -5.06 16.14 -16.09
CA GLY A 110 -5.61 17.18 -15.21
C GLY A 110 -5.17 17.10 -13.74
N VAL A 111 -4.62 15.97 -13.31
CA VAL A 111 -4.22 15.74 -11.93
C VAL A 111 -2.73 15.98 -11.79
N LYS A 112 -2.36 17.17 -11.31
CA LYS A 112 -1.00 17.48 -10.91
C LYS A 112 -0.94 17.61 -9.39
N PRO A 113 0.09 17.04 -8.74
CA PRO A 113 0.37 17.43 -7.37
C PRO A 113 0.50 18.94 -7.27
N LEU A 114 -0.20 19.53 -6.31
CA LEU A 114 0.01 20.92 -5.93
C LEU A 114 1.42 21.11 -5.37
N TRP A 115 1.95 20.03 -4.77
CA TRP A 115 3.16 19.91 -3.99
C TRP A 115 3.86 18.61 -4.32
N GLN A 116 5.18 18.62 -4.45
CA GLN A 116 5.94 17.38 -4.62
C GLN A 116 6.98 17.28 -3.51
N CYS A 117 7.05 16.13 -2.89
CA CYS A 117 8.24 15.78 -2.13
C CYS A 117 9.46 15.73 -3.06
N PRO A 118 10.62 16.25 -2.64
CA PRO A 118 11.81 16.28 -3.50
C PRO A 118 12.26 14.86 -3.85
N HIS A 119 12.24 14.53 -5.15
CA HIS A 119 12.68 13.23 -5.67
C HIS A 119 14.19 13.20 -6.01
N THR A 120 14.80 14.36 -6.27
CA THR A 120 16.23 14.51 -6.61
C THR A 120 16.86 15.61 -5.76
N SER A 121 18.19 15.77 -5.82
CA SER A 121 18.91 16.92 -5.29
C SER A 121 18.57 18.26 -5.99
N ASP A 122 17.61 18.26 -6.92
CA ASP A 122 17.18 19.49 -7.57
C ASP A 122 16.52 20.42 -6.55
N ARG A 123 17.05 21.63 -6.53
CA ARG A 123 16.75 22.70 -5.59
C ARG A 123 15.46 23.45 -5.95
N ASP A 124 14.66 22.92 -6.85
CA ASP A 124 13.35 23.49 -7.14
C ASP A 124 12.41 23.08 -6.00
N VAL A 125 12.42 23.92 -4.96
CA VAL A 125 11.68 23.74 -3.71
C VAL A 125 10.19 23.80 -4.02
N THR A 126 9.60 22.65 -4.29
CA THR A 126 8.15 22.49 -4.19
C THR A 126 7.77 22.47 -2.71
N PRO A 127 6.76 23.25 -2.29
CA PRO A 127 6.25 23.19 -0.93
C PRO A 127 5.84 21.76 -0.59
N HIS A 128 6.19 21.32 0.61
CA HIS A 128 5.85 20.01 1.14
C HIS A 128 5.92 20.08 2.67
N LEU A 129 5.31 19.11 3.35
CA LEU A 129 5.43 18.99 4.80
C LEU A 129 6.43 17.88 5.13
N ALA A 130 7.63 18.25 5.60
CA ALA A 130 8.60 17.27 6.06
C ALA A 130 8.16 16.66 7.40
N ILE A 131 8.39 15.37 7.59
CA ILE A 131 8.17 14.67 8.86
C ILE A 131 9.52 14.42 9.51
N ARG A 132 9.65 14.81 10.78
CA ARG A 132 10.85 14.57 11.58
C ARG A 132 10.59 13.58 12.69
N PRO A 133 11.60 12.80 13.08
CA PRO A 133 11.46 11.95 14.26
C PRO A 133 11.38 12.83 15.51
N GLY A 134 10.58 12.42 16.48
CA GLY A 134 10.48 13.09 17.79
C GLY A 134 11.81 13.10 18.54
N ARG A 135 12.70 12.17 18.20
CA ARG A 135 14.09 12.14 18.66
C ARG A 135 15.02 11.76 17.50
N VAL A 136 16.02 12.59 17.24
CA VAL A 136 17.07 12.26 16.28
C VAL A 136 17.85 11.04 16.79
N GLU A 137 17.92 10.00 15.98
CA GLU A 137 18.66 8.78 16.27
C GLU A 137 19.88 8.68 15.38
N SER A 138 20.99 8.25 15.98
CA SER A 138 22.18 7.83 15.26
C SER A 138 22.23 6.31 15.29
N LEU A 139 22.08 5.68 14.13
CA LEU A 139 22.18 4.24 13.94
C LEU A 139 23.60 3.89 13.52
N SER A 140 24.14 2.80 14.04
CA SER A 140 25.45 2.29 13.60
C SER A 140 25.30 1.44 12.35
N ALA A 141 26.24 1.54 11.42
CA ALA A 141 26.40 0.59 10.32
C ALA A 141 27.43 -0.50 10.68
N ASP A 142 27.68 -1.43 9.75
CA ASP A 142 28.71 -2.47 9.91
C ASP A 142 30.13 -1.88 9.93
N ASP A 143 30.33 -0.69 9.33
CA ASP A 143 31.52 0.12 9.57
C ASP A 143 31.38 0.84 10.91
N PRO A 144 32.22 0.55 11.93
CA PRO A 144 32.12 1.15 13.25
C PRO A 144 32.37 2.66 13.26
N LYS A 145 32.92 3.23 12.18
CA LYS A 145 33.10 4.69 12.02
C LYS A 145 31.93 5.36 11.31
N ARG A 146 31.02 4.59 10.75
CA ARG A 146 29.87 5.11 10.01
C ARG A 146 28.63 5.11 10.88
N THR A 147 28.08 6.31 11.06
CA THR A 147 26.76 6.49 11.64
C THR A 147 25.78 6.93 10.56
N ILE A 148 24.54 6.46 10.71
CA ILE A 148 23.42 6.80 9.86
C ILE A 148 22.43 7.56 10.73
N GLY A 149 22.25 8.84 10.43
CA GLY A 149 21.22 9.66 11.05
C GLY A 149 20.34 10.24 9.97
N SER A 150 19.07 10.47 10.30
CA SER A 150 18.20 11.25 9.44
C SER A 150 17.50 12.36 10.21
N GLY A 151 17.59 13.57 9.66
CA GLY A 151 16.85 14.72 10.16
C GLY A 151 15.37 14.67 9.79
N GLU A 152 15.01 13.88 8.78
CA GLU A 152 13.65 13.71 8.26
C GLU A 152 13.36 12.22 8.07
N ILE A 153 12.12 11.77 8.23
CA ILE A 153 11.73 10.35 8.13
C ILE A 153 10.62 10.13 7.11
N GLY A 154 10.14 11.22 6.50
CA GLY A 154 9.16 11.20 5.45
C GLY A 154 8.78 12.62 5.05
N CYS A 155 7.93 12.72 4.05
CA CYS A 155 7.42 13.95 3.50
C CYS A 155 5.98 13.71 3.01
N ILE A 156 5.11 14.70 3.20
CA ILE A 156 3.72 14.64 2.76
C ILE A 156 3.50 15.68 1.67
N ASP A 157 2.87 15.24 0.60
CA ASP A 157 2.27 16.13 -0.38
C ASP A 157 0.80 15.80 -0.64
N ARG A 158 0.13 16.62 -1.45
CA ARG A 158 -1.31 16.56 -1.69
C ARG A 158 -1.66 16.71 -3.16
N ILE A 159 -2.62 15.90 -3.58
CA ILE A 159 -3.26 15.96 -4.88
C ILE A 159 -4.77 16.11 -4.66
N THR A 160 -5.39 17.08 -5.32
CA THR A 160 -6.85 17.30 -5.23
C THR A 160 -7.53 16.78 -6.49
N VAL A 161 -8.52 15.91 -6.32
CA VAL A 161 -9.34 15.37 -7.41
C VAL A 161 -10.80 15.78 -7.20
N PRO A 162 -11.39 16.60 -8.10
CA PRO A 162 -12.78 17.01 -7.98
C PRO A 162 -13.74 15.84 -8.22
N ARG A 163 -14.80 15.75 -7.40
CA ARG A 163 -15.79 14.68 -7.50
C ARG A 163 -17.00 15.08 -8.35
N PRO A 164 -17.61 14.15 -9.10
CA PRO A 164 -18.91 14.37 -9.73
C PRO A 164 -19.97 14.61 -8.65
N GLY A 165 -20.73 15.70 -8.77
CA GLY A 165 -21.79 16.05 -7.80
C GLY A 165 -21.32 16.91 -6.62
N GLY A 166 -20.06 17.35 -6.58
CA GLY A 166 -19.54 18.26 -5.56
C GLY A 166 -18.58 17.58 -4.57
N GLY A 167 -17.74 18.40 -3.92
CA GLY A 167 -16.66 17.92 -3.05
C GLY A 167 -15.42 17.44 -3.79
N HIS A 168 -14.43 16.99 -3.03
CA HIS A 168 -13.11 16.59 -3.51
C HIS A 168 -12.61 15.31 -2.83
N VAL A 169 -11.80 14.54 -3.56
CA VAL A 169 -10.90 13.55 -2.96
C VAL A 169 -9.52 14.18 -2.87
N TYR A 170 -9.03 14.37 -1.65
CA TYR A 170 -7.66 14.78 -1.37
C TYR A 170 -6.80 13.54 -1.17
N VAL A 171 -5.90 13.26 -2.11
CA VAL A 171 -4.92 12.19 -2.00
C VAL A 171 -3.63 12.79 -1.42
N TYR A 172 -3.41 12.58 -0.13
CA TYR A 172 -2.15 12.88 0.54
C TYR A 172 -1.20 11.73 0.35
N ARG A 173 0.04 11.99 -0.08
CA ARG A 173 1.02 10.93 -0.30
C ARG A 173 2.14 11.07 0.70
N LEU A 174 2.40 10.01 1.45
CA LEU A 174 3.54 9.93 2.35
C LEU A 174 4.71 9.29 1.60
N PHE A 175 5.73 10.09 1.31
CA PHE A 175 6.98 9.66 0.68
C PHE A 175 8.11 9.64 1.69
N TRP A 176 8.82 8.52 1.74
CA TRP A 176 10.05 8.38 2.50
C TRP A 176 11.15 7.73 1.68
N ASP A 177 10.91 7.42 0.41
CA ASP A 177 11.76 6.56 -0.41
C ASP A 177 13.17 7.11 -0.51
N LYS A 178 13.34 8.40 -0.84
CA LYS A 178 14.66 9.05 -0.88
C LYS A 178 15.38 8.97 0.47
N THR A 179 14.68 9.32 1.54
CA THR A 179 15.24 9.30 2.89
C THR A 179 15.65 7.87 3.29
N LEU A 180 14.81 6.88 3.02
CA LEU A 180 15.04 5.49 3.40
C LEU A 180 16.09 4.83 2.52
N TRP A 181 16.00 4.99 1.21
CA TRP A 181 16.99 4.54 0.26
C TRP A 181 18.35 5.20 0.50
N ASP A 182 18.47 6.53 0.36
CA ASP A 182 19.77 7.22 0.38
C ASP A 182 20.43 7.16 1.77
N ALA A 183 19.65 7.38 2.84
CA ALA A 183 20.22 7.42 4.17
C ALA A 183 20.43 6.03 4.75
N PHE A 184 19.49 5.10 4.53
CA PHE A 184 19.45 3.86 5.32
C PHE A 184 19.71 2.57 4.54
N GLU A 185 19.34 2.45 3.27
CA GLU A 185 19.50 1.18 2.52
C GLU A 185 20.72 1.18 1.60
N TRP A 186 20.89 2.26 0.84
CA TRP A 186 22.01 2.47 -0.08
C TRP A 186 23.39 2.18 0.54
N PRO A 187 23.68 2.58 1.80
CA PRO A 187 24.94 2.23 2.45
C PRO A 187 25.24 0.73 2.55
N PHE A 188 24.22 -0.13 2.55
CA PHE A 188 24.36 -1.58 2.76
C PHE A 188 24.19 -2.39 1.48
N VAL A 189 23.28 -1.98 0.59
CA VAL A 189 22.95 -2.77 -0.62
C VAL A 189 23.18 -2.01 -1.93
N GLY A 190 23.42 -0.70 -1.87
CA GLY A 190 23.55 0.16 -3.04
C GLY A 190 24.75 -0.16 -3.94
N TYR A 191 25.80 -0.77 -3.41
CA TYR A 191 26.95 -1.23 -4.20
C TYR A 191 26.55 -2.26 -5.28
N ASP A 192 25.45 -2.98 -5.08
CA ASP A 192 24.93 -3.95 -6.05
C ASP A 192 24.12 -3.28 -7.18
N ASP A 193 23.74 -2.01 -6.98
CA ASP A 193 22.95 -1.17 -7.89
C ASP A 193 23.72 -0.03 -8.55
N ASN A 194 25.01 0.19 -8.21
CA ASN A 194 25.83 1.30 -8.73
C ASN A 194 26.28 1.12 -10.20
N TRP A 195 25.35 0.73 -11.07
CA TRP A 195 25.53 0.57 -12.51
C TRP A 195 25.86 1.89 -13.22
N TYR A 196 25.40 3.03 -12.68
CA TYR A 196 25.33 4.28 -13.44
C TYR A 196 26.58 5.17 -13.34
N ASN A 197 27.29 5.20 -12.20
CA ASN A 197 28.16 6.33 -11.90
C ASN A 197 29.67 6.05 -11.85
N ASP A 198 30.13 4.79 -11.77
CA ASP A 198 31.57 4.49 -11.75
C ASP A 198 31.96 3.35 -12.73
N PRO A 199 32.69 3.64 -13.82
CA PRO A 199 33.22 2.64 -14.74
C PRO A 199 34.20 1.63 -14.10
N GLU A 200 34.85 1.97 -12.99
CA GLU A 200 35.78 1.08 -12.28
C GLU A 200 35.02 0.07 -11.40
N GLU A 201 33.95 0.48 -10.73
CA GLU A 201 33.09 -0.42 -9.93
C GLU A 201 32.26 -1.38 -10.79
N ARG A 202 32.12 -1.11 -12.10
CA ARG A 202 31.46 -2.04 -13.05
C ARG A 202 32.18 -3.39 -13.18
N ARG A 203 33.43 -3.53 -12.74
CA ARG A 203 34.23 -4.74 -12.98
C ARG A 203 33.82 -5.94 -12.12
N ASP A 204 33.22 -5.72 -10.95
CA ASP A 204 33.24 -6.76 -9.90
C ASP A 204 31.90 -7.41 -9.52
N SER A 205 30.71 -6.97 -10.00
CA SER A 205 29.45 -7.64 -9.58
C SER A 205 28.30 -7.73 -10.61
N PRO A 206 27.81 -6.64 -11.24
CA PRO A 206 26.61 -6.72 -12.07
C PRO A 206 26.76 -7.43 -13.43
N PRO A 207 27.85 -7.27 -14.21
CA PRO A 207 27.99 -7.92 -15.52
C PRO A 207 28.38 -9.41 -15.44
N LEU A 208 28.73 -9.91 -14.25
CA LEU A 208 29.01 -11.33 -14.03
C LEU A 208 27.72 -12.17 -13.89
N ARG A 209 26.59 -11.54 -13.58
CA ARG A 209 25.30 -12.21 -13.45
C ARG A 209 24.59 -12.27 -14.81
N ALA A 210 23.89 -13.38 -15.06
CA ALA A 210 22.96 -13.45 -16.18
C ALA A 210 21.94 -12.31 -16.09
N ALA A 211 21.57 -11.70 -17.22
CA ALA A 211 20.75 -10.49 -17.27
C ALA A 211 19.43 -10.63 -16.49
N ASP A 212 18.75 -11.77 -16.62
CA ASP A 212 17.49 -12.03 -15.92
C ASP A 212 17.70 -12.21 -14.42
N ASN A 213 18.81 -12.83 -13.98
CA ASN A 213 19.15 -12.93 -12.56
C ASN A 213 19.47 -11.57 -11.96
N SER A 214 20.18 -10.70 -12.70
CA SER A 214 20.42 -9.31 -12.28
C SER A 214 19.11 -8.54 -12.15
N ARG A 215 18.20 -8.69 -13.13
CA ARG A 215 16.89 -8.05 -13.08
C ARG A 215 16.08 -8.55 -11.88
N LEU A 216 15.94 -9.87 -11.70
CA LEU A 216 15.22 -10.48 -10.58
C LEU A 216 15.82 -10.13 -9.23
N LYS A 217 17.15 -10.13 -9.09
CA LYS A 217 17.80 -9.76 -7.83
C LYS A 217 17.48 -8.32 -7.45
N ARG A 218 17.63 -7.38 -8.37
CA ARG A 218 17.29 -5.97 -8.12
C ARG A 218 15.83 -5.82 -7.72
N MET A 219 14.92 -6.37 -8.53
CA MET A 219 13.47 -6.24 -8.29
C MET A 219 13.04 -6.86 -6.97
N VAL A 220 13.41 -8.12 -6.71
CA VAL A 220 12.87 -8.87 -5.56
C VAL A 220 13.66 -8.61 -4.28
N VAL A 221 14.99 -8.62 -4.37
CA VAL A 221 15.85 -8.53 -3.19
C VAL A 221 16.09 -7.07 -2.84
N THR A 222 16.71 -6.33 -3.76
CA THR A 222 17.24 -4.99 -3.48
C THR A 222 16.17 -3.91 -3.33
N TYR A 223 15.02 -4.09 -3.98
CA TYR A 223 13.91 -3.13 -3.96
C TYR A 223 12.62 -3.72 -3.36
N GLY A 224 12.72 -4.86 -2.68
CA GLY A 224 11.57 -5.52 -2.07
C GLY A 224 11.87 -6.07 -0.68
N LEU A 225 12.83 -6.99 -0.57
CA LEU A 225 13.15 -7.64 0.72
C LEU A 225 14.02 -6.78 1.65
N THR A 226 14.82 -5.87 1.10
CA THR A 226 15.61 -4.88 1.86
C THR A 226 14.74 -4.01 2.74
N ASP A 227 13.63 -3.54 2.20
CA ASP A 227 12.69 -2.67 2.89
C ASP A 227 12.07 -3.39 4.08
N ALA A 228 11.70 -4.65 3.87
CA ALA A 228 11.19 -5.52 4.93
C ALA A 228 12.25 -5.73 6.02
N ALA A 229 13.52 -5.96 5.63
CA ALA A 229 14.63 -6.10 6.57
C ALA A 229 14.88 -4.81 7.37
N ALA A 230 14.86 -3.65 6.70
CA ALA A 230 14.98 -2.34 7.34
C ALA A 230 13.83 -2.13 8.34
N TYR A 231 12.59 -2.39 7.93
CA TYR A 231 11.42 -2.26 8.78
C TYR A 231 11.46 -3.15 10.03
N MET A 232 11.96 -4.38 9.92
CA MET A 232 12.11 -5.28 11.08
C MET A 232 13.15 -4.79 12.09
N GLY A 233 14.06 -3.88 11.68
CA GLY A 233 15.04 -3.25 12.55
C GLY A 233 14.51 -2.02 13.30
N ARG A 234 15.44 -1.15 13.75
CA ARG A 234 15.10 0.10 14.45
C ARG A 234 14.32 1.09 13.59
N LEU A 235 14.49 1.01 12.27
CA LEU A 235 13.82 1.87 11.30
C LEU A 235 12.31 1.70 11.28
N GLY A 236 11.80 0.50 11.58
CA GLY A 236 10.36 0.28 11.61
C GLY A 236 9.64 1.22 12.57
N ARG A 237 10.26 1.59 13.70
CA ARG A 237 9.66 2.58 14.61
C ARG A 237 9.56 3.96 13.96
N LEU A 238 10.59 4.41 13.25
CA LEU A 238 10.59 5.70 12.57
C LEU A 238 9.53 5.72 11.45
N MET A 239 9.38 4.63 10.71
CA MET A 239 8.34 4.51 9.68
C MET A 239 6.92 4.57 10.28
N ARG A 240 6.70 3.89 11.42
CA ARG A 240 5.43 3.96 12.15
C ARG A 240 5.14 5.37 12.65
N GLU A 241 6.15 6.06 13.20
CA GLU A 241 6.05 7.46 13.60
C GLU A 241 5.69 8.37 12.42
N ALA A 242 6.26 8.13 11.24
CA ALA A 242 5.93 8.88 10.03
C ALA A 242 4.47 8.69 9.60
N VAL A 243 3.96 7.46 9.61
CA VAL A 243 2.54 7.17 9.30
C VAL A 243 1.60 7.79 10.33
N GLU A 244 1.96 7.75 11.62
CA GLU A 244 1.19 8.42 12.67
C GLU A 244 1.13 9.94 12.45
N ALA A 245 2.30 10.57 12.26
CA ALA A 245 2.42 12.00 12.01
C ALA A 245 1.62 12.42 10.78
N ALA A 246 1.71 11.66 9.69
CA ALA A 246 0.97 11.93 8.47
C ALA A 246 -0.54 11.80 8.64
N SER A 247 -0.99 10.74 9.30
CA SER A 247 -2.41 10.54 9.60
C SER A 247 -2.98 11.69 10.42
N CYS A 248 -2.28 12.09 11.48
CA CYS A 248 -2.68 13.22 12.30
C CYS A 248 -2.66 14.54 11.54
N ALA A 249 -1.64 14.82 10.73
CA ALA A 249 -1.53 16.05 9.95
C ALA A 249 -2.68 16.17 8.94
N VAL A 250 -2.99 15.08 8.22
CA VAL A 250 -4.10 15.02 7.25
C VAL A 250 -5.45 15.26 7.92
N ILE A 251 -5.72 14.61 9.05
CA ILE A 251 -6.99 14.80 9.76
C ILE A 251 -7.07 16.22 10.35
N ALA A 252 -5.96 16.74 10.90
CA ALA A 252 -5.93 18.06 11.52
C ALA A 252 -6.25 19.19 10.53
N GLU A 253 -5.73 19.09 9.30
CA GLU A 253 -6.00 20.04 8.21
C GLU A 253 -7.51 20.23 7.96
N HIS A 254 -8.24 19.11 7.86
CA HIS A 254 -9.65 19.15 7.49
C HIS A 254 -10.60 19.38 8.67
N THR A 255 -10.11 19.21 9.90
CA THR A 255 -10.89 19.42 11.13
C THR A 255 -10.66 20.81 11.74
N GLY A 256 -9.92 21.69 11.05
CA GLY A 256 -9.60 23.04 11.52
C GLY A 256 -8.67 23.07 12.73
N ALA A 257 -7.96 21.97 12.99
CA ALA A 257 -7.04 21.84 14.12
C ALA A 257 -5.59 22.21 13.76
N ALA A 258 -5.25 22.29 12.47
CA ALA A 258 -3.96 22.75 11.95
C ALA A 258 -4.16 23.55 10.65
N THR A 259 -3.28 24.54 10.42
CA THR A 259 -3.24 25.39 9.22
C THR A 259 -2.01 25.13 8.34
N ARG A 260 -1.25 24.05 8.60
CA ARG A 260 0.07 23.87 7.98
C ARG A 260 -0.02 23.69 6.46
N PHE A 261 -0.98 22.93 5.95
CA PHE A 261 -1.13 22.82 4.50
C PHE A 261 -1.75 24.08 3.90
N ALA A 262 -2.66 24.76 4.61
CA ALA A 262 -3.16 26.08 4.21
C ALA A 262 -2.05 27.15 4.14
N GLU A 263 -1.06 27.11 5.04
CA GLU A 263 0.13 27.97 5.02
C GLU A 263 1.03 27.64 3.81
N LEU A 264 1.19 26.35 3.48
CA LEU A 264 1.86 25.92 2.26
C LEU A 264 1.11 26.38 1.00
N ASP A 265 -0.23 26.32 0.99
CA ASP A 265 -1.07 26.78 -0.12
C ASP A 265 -0.91 28.28 -0.35
N ALA A 266 -0.95 29.08 0.71
CA ALA A 266 -0.77 30.53 0.64
C ALA A 266 0.62 30.90 0.09
N ALA A 267 1.67 30.20 0.52
CA ALA A 267 3.03 30.43 0.05
C ALA A 267 3.20 30.17 -1.46
N VAL A 268 2.47 29.21 -2.03
CA VAL A 268 2.47 28.95 -3.48
C VAL A 268 1.73 30.03 -4.26
N GLY A 269 0.57 30.45 -3.76
CA GLY A 269 -0.31 31.41 -4.44
C GLY A 269 0.35 32.77 -4.70
N ASP A 270 1.26 33.19 -3.83
CA ASP A 270 1.95 34.48 -3.93
C ASP A 270 3.19 34.46 -4.86
N GLY A 271 3.40 33.38 -5.62
CA GLY A 271 4.60 33.20 -6.44
C GLY A 271 5.89 33.04 -5.62
N GLY A 272 5.76 32.76 -4.33
CA GLY A 272 6.86 32.55 -3.41
C GLY A 272 7.48 31.16 -3.57
N THR A 273 8.80 31.09 -3.44
CA THR A 273 9.48 29.82 -3.12
C THR A 273 9.13 29.48 -1.68
N ALA A 274 8.06 28.71 -1.46
CA ALA A 274 7.71 28.26 -0.12
C ALA A 274 8.96 27.69 0.58
N ARG A 275 9.23 28.14 1.82
CA ARG A 275 10.41 27.68 2.55
C ARG A 275 10.28 26.18 2.82
N SER A 276 11.34 25.43 2.50
CA SER A 276 11.48 24.00 2.76
C SER A 276 11.65 23.66 4.26
N ASP A 277 11.31 24.58 5.17
CA ASP A 277 11.54 24.42 6.61
C ASP A 277 10.28 23.99 7.38
N GLN A 278 9.13 23.85 6.71
CA GLN A 278 7.95 23.30 7.34
C GLN A 278 8.15 21.82 7.68
N HIS A 279 8.17 21.53 8.97
CA HIS A 279 8.33 20.19 9.48
C HIS A 279 7.40 19.90 10.66
N VAL A 280 7.10 18.63 10.85
CA VAL A 280 6.25 18.17 11.95
C VAL A 280 6.75 16.85 12.52
N THR A 281 6.62 16.67 13.84
CA THR A 281 6.74 15.37 14.51
C THR A 281 5.36 14.76 14.75
N ALA A 282 5.27 13.47 15.08
CA ALA A 282 3.98 12.84 15.41
C ALA A 282 3.26 13.58 16.56
N ALA A 283 3.99 13.92 17.62
CA ALA A 283 3.45 14.69 18.74
C ALA A 283 2.91 16.06 18.30
N GLN A 284 3.61 16.79 17.42
CA GLN A 284 3.16 18.10 16.92
C GLN A 284 2.00 18.00 15.92
N ALA A 285 1.88 16.89 15.20
CA ALA A 285 0.78 16.65 14.27
C ALA A 285 -0.50 16.27 15.01
N CYS A 286 -0.40 15.45 16.07
CA CYS A 286 -1.55 14.92 16.80
C CYS A 286 -2.05 15.81 17.95
N THR A 287 -1.43 16.96 18.22
CA THR A 287 -1.78 17.87 19.34
C THR A 287 -2.74 19.00 18.97
N GLY A 288 -3.36 18.97 17.79
CA GLY A 288 -4.32 20.00 17.36
C GLY A 288 -5.58 20.08 18.23
N SER A 289 -5.76 21.19 18.94
CA SER A 289 -6.96 21.51 19.73
C SER A 289 -8.01 22.26 18.90
N GLY A 290 -8.55 21.63 17.86
CA GLY A 290 -9.75 22.13 17.18
C GLY A 290 -11.01 21.60 17.85
N ALA A 291 -11.98 22.46 18.17
CA ALA A 291 -13.36 22.04 18.46
C ALA A 291 -14.19 21.88 17.15
N GLY A 292 -13.51 21.64 16.02
CA GLY A 292 -14.13 21.59 14.70
C GLY A 292 -15.13 20.45 14.59
N ASP A 293 -16.25 20.73 13.93
CA ASP A 293 -17.23 19.71 13.58
C ASP A 293 -16.60 18.62 12.73
N ARG A 294 -17.13 17.39 12.85
CA ARG A 294 -16.70 16.23 12.04
C ARG A 294 -17.04 16.47 10.57
N SER A 295 -16.13 17.10 9.84
CA SER A 295 -16.37 17.58 8.48
C SER A 295 -15.96 16.58 7.40
N ILE A 296 -14.95 15.75 7.67
CA ILE A 296 -14.23 14.98 6.64
C ILE A 296 -14.31 13.46 6.83
N ALA A 297 -14.50 12.74 5.73
CA ALA A 297 -14.29 11.30 5.71
C ALA A 297 -12.81 10.97 5.48
N PHE A 298 -12.24 10.07 6.29
CA PHE A 298 -10.83 9.69 6.23
C PHE A 298 -10.67 8.20 5.89
N GLY A 299 -9.77 7.90 4.97
CA GLY A 299 -9.39 6.55 4.60
C GLY A 299 -7.89 6.43 4.32
N LEU A 300 -7.39 5.20 4.31
CA LEU A 300 -6.01 4.92 3.94
C LEU A 300 -5.95 4.04 2.71
N VAL A 301 -5.02 4.34 1.81
CA VAL A 301 -4.63 3.43 0.74
C VAL A 301 -3.15 3.12 0.93
N THR A 302 -2.79 1.86 1.00
CA THR A 302 -1.42 1.45 1.25
C THR A 302 -0.93 0.56 0.13
N HIS A 303 0.38 0.53 -0.08
CA HIS A 303 1.00 -0.33 -1.08
C HIS A 303 2.22 -1.03 -0.51
N SER A 304 2.40 -2.32 -0.79
CA SER A 304 3.61 -3.06 -0.40
C SER A 304 3.87 -2.99 1.12
N LEU A 305 5.12 -2.71 1.52
CA LEU A 305 5.54 -2.50 2.92
C LEU A 305 4.68 -1.46 3.64
N GLY A 306 4.21 -0.41 2.95
CA GLY A 306 3.33 0.60 3.54
C GLY A 306 2.08 0.00 4.19
N SER A 307 1.60 -1.14 3.68
CA SER A 307 0.50 -1.90 4.27
C SER A 307 0.82 -2.46 5.64
N ARG A 308 2.04 -2.96 5.86
CA ARG A 308 2.48 -3.46 7.17
C ARG A 308 2.68 -2.31 8.15
N VAL A 309 3.30 -1.20 7.72
CA VAL A 309 3.53 -0.03 8.59
C VAL A 309 2.20 0.51 9.09
N ALA A 310 1.23 0.72 8.17
CA ALA A 310 -0.11 1.16 8.53
C ALA A 310 -0.85 0.12 9.39
N PHE A 311 -0.76 -1.17 9.07
CA PHE A 311 -1.33 -2.22 9.92
C PHE A 311 -0.84 -2.09 11.36
N ASP A 312 0.47 -1.92 11.56
CA ASP A 312 1.03 -1.80 12.91
C ASP A 312 0.53 -0.53 13.60
N VAL A 313 0.55 0.63 12.95
CA VAL A 313 0.07 1.89 13.53
C VAL A 313 -1.41 1.85 13.91
N PHE A 314 -2.25 1.22 13.09
CA PHE A 314 -3.70 1.25 13.31
C PHE A 314 -4.23 0.03 14.08
N THR A 315 -3.47 -1.04 14.25
CA THR A 315 -3.96 -2.26 14.93
C THR A 315 -3.12 -2.70 16.12
N GLN A 316 -1.84 -2.33 16.21
CA GLN A 316 -0.93 -2.81 17.25
C GLN A 316 -0.35 -1.68 18.10
N ASP A 317 0.02 -0.56 17.46
CA ASP A 317 0.81 0.53 18.03
C ASP A 317 0.01 1.85 18.04
N MET A 318 -1.33 1.79 18.01
CA MET A 318 -2.16 3.00 17.94
C MET A 318 -2.02 3.84 19.21
N THR A 319 -1.51 5.06 19.07
CA THR A 319 -1.39 5.98 20.19
C THR A 319 -2.74 6.58 20.58
N PRO A 320 -2.94 6.98 21.85
CA PRO A 320 -4.14 7.70 22.27
C PRO A 320 -4.35 9.01 21.48
N ALA A 321 -3.27 9.66 21.05
CA ALA A 321 -3.32 10.89 20.27
C ALA A 321 -3.88 10.63 18.86
N LEU A 322 -3.38 9.62 18.15
CA LEU A 322 -3.92 9.21 16.86
C LEU A 322 -5.39 8.76 16.97
N ASN A 323 -5.72 7.93 17.96
CA ASN A 323 -7.11 7.53 18.18
C ASN A 323 -8.03 8.76 18.39
N SER A 324 -7.58 9.74 19.18
CA SER A 324 -8.32 10.98 19.41
C SER A 324 -8.51 11.78 18.12
N MET A 325 -7.54 11.78 17.20
CA MET A 325 -7.69 12.38 15.87
C MET A 325 -8.72 11.61 15.03
N LEU A 326 -8.69 10.28 15.01
CA LEU A 326 -9.68 9.48 14.29
C LEU A 326 -11.10 9.72 14.80
N GLN A 327 -11.30 10.04 16.08
CA GLN A 327 -12.62 10.41 16.62
C GLN A 327 -13.22 11.69 16.01
N ARG A 328 -12.41 12.51 15.34
CA ARG A 328 -12.84 13.74 14.67
C ARG A 328 -13.24 13.53 13.22
N THR A 329 -12.99 12.35 12.67
CA THR A 329 -13.43 11.98 11.31
C THR A 329 -14.93 11.71 11.28
N ALA A 330 -15.55 11.95 10.14
CA ALA A 330 -16.99 11.79 9.93
C ALA A 330 -17.41 10.32 9.84
N ASN A 331 -16.59 9.47 9.23
CA ASN A 331 -16.87 8.05 9.04
C ASN A 331 -16.76 7.23 10.32
N THR A 332 -17.78 6.41 10.62
CA THR A 332 -17.81 5.51 11.81
C THR A 332 -16.85 4.33 11.68
N THR A 333 -16.51 3.95 10.44
CA THR A 333 -15.52 2.91 10.12
C THR A 333 -14.40 3.53 9.30
N VAL A 334 -13.15 3.35 9.75
CA VAL A 334 -11.96 3.70 8.95
C VAL A 334 -11.63 2.49 8.08
N GLU A 335 -11.66 2.68 6.76
CA GLU A 335 -11.25 1.65 5.80
C GLU A 335 -9.79 1.86 5.39
N ILE A 336 -9.00 0.78 5.46
CA ILE A 336 -7.60 0.72 5.04
C ILE A 336 -7.51 -0.22 3.84
N TYR A 337 -7.36 0.34 2.64
CA TYR A 337 -7.21 -0.42 1.39
C TYR A 337 -5.74 -0.79 1.18
N MET A 338 -5.40 -2.06 1.31
CA MET A 338 -4.04 -2.55 1.21
C MET A 338 -3.78 -3.22 -0.15
N LEU A 339 -3.06 -2.52 -1.01
CA LEU A 339 -2.61 -3.03 -2.30
C LEU A 339 -1.27 -3.75 -2.11
N ALA A 340 -1.14 -4.93 -2.69
CA ALA A 340 0.09 -5.71 -2.62
C ALA A 340 0.63 -5.93 -1.19
N ASN A 341 -0.21 -6.32 -0.25
CA ASN A 341 0.13 -6.32 1.18
C ASN A 341 1.13 -7.43 1.58
N GLN A 342 2.07 -7.10 2.47
CA GLN A 342 3.13 -7.99 2.95
C GLN A 342 2.99 -8.39 4.43
N ILE A 343 1.78 -8.29 5.01
CA ILE A 343 1.57 -8.45 6.46
C ILE A 343 2.05 -9.82 6.97
N PRO A 344 1.71 -10.97 6.34
CA PRO A 344 2.13 -12.28 6.83
C PRO A 344 3.65 -12.47 6.75
N LEU A 345 4.28 -12.06 5.65
CA LEU A 345 5.73 -12.18 5.47
C LEU A 345 6.51 -11.47 6.57
N ILE A 346 6.18 -10.19 6.81
CA ILE A 346 6.86 -9.39 7.82
C ILE A 346 6.43 -9.80 9.25
N GLY A 347 5.23 -10.36 9.39
CA GLY A 347 4.73 -10.89 10.66
C GLY A 347 5.65 -11.94 11.29
N VAL A 348 6.40 -12.70 10.48
CA VAL A 348 7.39 -13.69 10.95
C VAL A 348 8.47 -13.03 11.81
N GLY A 349 8.93 -11.83 11.44
CA GLY A 349 9.96 -11.09 12.19
C GLY A 349 9.43 -10.34 13.41
N ARG A 350 8.11 -10.33 13.65
CA ARG A 350 7.47 -9.59 14.75
C ARG A 350 6.87 -10.49 15.84
N VAL A 351 7.41 -11.70 16.00
CA VAL A 351 7.05 -12.56 17.13
C VAL A 351 7.65 -11.99 18.42
N ALA A 352 6.82 -11.37 19.25
CA ALA A 352 7.20 -10.73 20.49
C ALA A 352 6.44 -11.32 21.71
N PRO A 353 6.96 -11.16 22.94
CA PRO A 353 6.26 -11.56 24.16
C PRO A 353 4.88 -10.89 24.30
N GLU A 354 3.93 -11.59 24.91
CA GLU A 354 2.53 -11.17 25.03
C GLU A 354 2.35 -9.80 25.71
N THR A 355 3.24 -9.45 26.64
CA THR A 355 3.22 -8.19 27.41
C THR A 355 3.52 -6.94 26.60
N GLU A 356 4.02 -7.07 25.37
CA GLU A 356 4.39 -5.93 24.51
C GLU A 356 3.27 -5.49 23.56
N ARG A 357 2.13 -6.20 23.53
CA ARG A 357 1.01 -5.84 22.65
C ARG A 357 0.17 -4.75 23.32
N ALA A 358 0.26 -3.53 22.82
CA ALA A 358 -0.55 -2.42 23.33
C ALA A 358 -2.04 -2.71 23.15
N THR A 359 -2.83 -2.33 24.14
CA THR A 359 -4.29 -2.46 24.11
C THR A 359 -4.84 -1.55 23.01
N VAL A 360 -5.58 -2.14 22.05
CA VAL A 360 -6.27 -1.38 21.01
C VAL A 360 -7.30 -0.47 21.68
N VAL A 361 -7.12 0.86 21.59
CA VAL A 361 -8.13 1.81 22.09
C VAL A 361 -9.28 1.86 21.08
N ARG A 362 -10.34 1.08 21.33
CA ARG A 362 -11.45 0.85 20.40
C ARG A 362 -12.62 1.79 20.65
N ASN A 363 -12.73 2.86 19.87
CA ASN A 363 -13.95 3.67 19.78
C ASN A 363 -14.44 3.87 18.33
N ARG A 364 -13.71 3.36 17.33
CA ARG A 364 -14.09 3.35 15.91
C ARG A 364 -13.90 1.96 15.36
N ALA A 365 -14.77 1.55 14.43
CA ALA A 365 -14.56 0.31 13.71
C ALA A 365 -13.42 0.48 12.70
N LEU A 366 -12.58 -0.53 12.57
CA LEU A 366 -11.54 -0.60 11.55
C LEU A 366 -11.90 -1.72 10.58
N ARG A 367 -11.73 -1.46 9.28
CA ARG A 367 -11.85 -2.47 8.23
C ARG A 367 -10.63 -2.44 7.34
N ILE A 368 -9.98 -3.57 7.19
CA ILE A 368 -8.88 -3.77 6.25
C ILE A 368 -9.46 -4.37 4.98
N VAL A 369 -9.14 -3.80 3.83
CA VAL A 369 -9.50 -4.32 2.51
C VAL A 369 -8.22 -4.65 1.77
N ALA A 370 -7.79 -5.91 1.80
CA ALA A 370 -6.60 -6.38 1.12
C ALA A 370 -6.91 -6.76 -0.33
N VAL A 371 -6.17 -6.19 -1.27
CA VAL A 371 -6.22 -6.57 -2.68
C VAL A 371 -4.98 -7.39 -2.99
N SER A 372 -5.20 -8.63 -3.43
CA SER A 372 -4.14 -9.62 -3.59
C SER A 372 -4.09 -10.15 -5.02
N GLU A 373 -3.05 -9.79 -5.77
CA GLU A 373 -2.75 -10.38 -7.09
C GLU A 373 -2.17 -11.78 -6.90
N ILE A 374 -2.78 -12.79 -7.53
CA ILE A 374 -2.46 -14.20 -7.26
C ILE A 374 -1.06 -14.66 -7.67
N ASN A 375 -0.39 -13.90 -8.54
CA ASN A 375 0.94 -14.16 -9.07
C ASN A 375 1.99 -13.20 -8.49
N ASP A 376 1.60 -12.27 -7.62
CA ASP A 376 2.54 -11.46 -6.88
C ASP A 376 3.20 -12.30 -5.78
N LEU A 377 4.51 -12.44 -5.88
CA LEU A 377 5.33 -13.25 -4.98
C LEU A 377 5.37 -12.72 -3.55
N LEU A 378 5.06 -11.44 -3.34
CA LEU A 378 5.18 -10.76 -2.05
C LEU A 378 3.83 -10.50 -1.39
N THR A 379 2.73 -10.79 -2.07
CA THR A 379 1.38 -10.45 -1.59
C THR A 379 0.66 -11.66 -1.02
N TYR A 380 -0.10 -11.39 0.04
CA TYR A 380 -0.85 -12.43 0.75
C TYR A 380 -2.33 -12.08 0.84
N GLU A 381 -3.16 -13.12 0.95
CA GLU A 381 -4.55 -12.98 1.37
C GLU A 381 -4.63 -12.95 2.91
N LEU A 382 -5.39 -12.02 3.47
CA LEU A 382 -5.43 -11.77 4.91
C LEU A 382 -6.52 -12.57 5.64
N VAL A 383 -7.69 -12.79 5.04
CA VAL A 383 -8.75 -13.65 5.59
C VAL A 383 -8.20 -15.06 5.88
N PRO A 384 -7.63 -15.81 4.91
CA PRO A 384 -7.10 -17.14 5.21
C PRO A 384 -5.89 -17.08 6.16
N TYR A 385 -5.13 -15.99 6.18
CA TYR A 385 -4.05 -15.79 7.13
C TYR A 385 -4.56 -15.69 8.58
N PHE A 386 -5.55 -14.85 8.86
CA PHE A 386 -6.11 -14.73 10.22
C PHE A 386 -6.88 -15.98 10.65
N GLU A 387 -7.56 -16.65 9.72
CA GLU A 387 -8.17 -17.97 9.98
C GLU A 387 -7.13 -19.03 10.30
N HIS A 388 -5.99 -19.03 9.59
CA HIS A 388 -4.87 -19.91 9.89
C HIS A 388 -4.33 -19.61 11.30
N LEU A 389 -4.05 -18.35 11.62
CA LEU A 389 -3.59 -17.99 12.97
C LEU A 389 -4.58 -18.44 14.05
N TYR A 390 -5.88 -18.26 13.85
CA TYR A 390 -6.93 -18.69 14.78
C TYR A 390 -6.97 -20.22 14.96
N ALA A 391 -6.95 -20.95 13.85
CA ALA A 391 -6.98 -22.41 13.86
C ALA A 391 -5.76 -22.99 14.58
N TYR A 392 -4.57 -22.40 14.38
CA TYR A 392 -3.31 -22.94 14.89
C TYR A 392 -2.89 -22.37 16.25
N ARG A 393 -3.72 -21.58 16.95
CA ARG A 393 -3.33 -21.04 18.28
C ARG A 393 -3.00 -22.10 19.33
N CYS A 394 -3.60 -23.29 19.21
CA CYS A 394 -3.31 -24.43 20.08
C CYS A 394 -2.35 -25.45 19.47
N HIS A 395 -1.87 -25.18 18.25
CA HIS A 395 -0.94 -26.04 17.53
C HIS A 395 0.49 -25.57 17.81
N SER A 396 0.99 -25.86 19.00
CA SER A 396 2.38 -25.58 19.36
C SER A 396 2.97 -26.74 20.15
N VAL A 397 4.30 -26.85 20.08
CA VAL A 397 5.10 -27.74 20.94
C VAL A 397 4.93 -27.34 22.43
N PHE A 398 4.55 -26.07 22.68
CA PHE A 398 4.24 -25.51 24.00
C PHE A 398 2.84 -24.87 23.95
N PRO A 399 1.75 -25.64 24.16
CA PRO A 399 0.38 -25.15 24.01
C PRO A 399 0.14 -23.88 24.82
N ALA A 400 -0.55 -22.90 24.21
CA ALA A 400 -1.01 -21.72 24.93
C ALA A 400 -1.90 -22.11 26.12
N VAL A 401 -1.93 -21.28 27.16
CA VAL A 401 -2.79 -21.51 28.34
C VAL A 401 -4.25 -21.65 27.90
N GLY A 402 -4.91 -22.75 28.31
CA GLY A 402 -6.30 -23.05 27.93
C GLY A 402 -6.45 -23.96 26.70
N CYS A 403 -5.36 -24.39 26.07
CA CYS A 403 -5.40 -25.43 25.04
C CYS A 403 -5.36 -26.83 25.69
N ASN A 404 -6.47 -27.56 25.62
CA ASN A 404 -6.56 -28.94 26.09
C ASN A 404 -6.63 -29.90 24.89
N GLY A 405 -5.75 -30.90 24.85
CA GLY A 405 -5.80 -31.99 23.86
C GLY A 405 -4.77 -31.89 22.73
N ASP A 406 -4.96 -32.74 21.72
CA ASP A 406 -4.12 -32.80 20.52
C ASP A 406 -4.30 -31.53 19.67
N GLY A 407 -3.23 -30.76 19.50
CA GLY A 407 -3.22 -29.50 18.79
C GLY A 407 -3.62 -29.62 17.31
N GLU A 408 -3.37 -30.76 16.66
CA GLU A 408 -3.78 -30.99 15.27
C GLU A 408 -5.30 -31.22 15.18
N VAL A 409 -5.85 -32.04 16.08
CA VAL A 409 -7.30 -32.29 16.16
C VAL A 409 -8.06 -31.00 16.45
N GLU A 410 -7.56 -30.19 17.38
CA GLU A 410 -8.18 -28.91 17.73
C GLU A 410 -8.10 -27.90 16.58
N ALA A 411 -6.98 -27.85 15.85
CA ALA A 411 -6.84 -26.99 14.68
C ALA A 411 -7.83 -27.37 13.57
N LEU A 412 -7.99 -28.67 13.29
CA LEU A 412 -8.98 -29.16 12.34
C LEU A 412 -10.41 -28.84 12.77
N ARG A 413 -10.72 -28.99 14.07
CA ARG A 413 -12.02 -28.61 14.63
C ARG A 413 -12.32 -27.13 14.39
N ARG A 414 -11.38 -26.24 14.72
CA ARG A 414 -11.54 -24.79 14.51
C ARG A 414 -11.68 -24.40 13.05
N LYS A 415 -10.94 -25.03 12.13
CA LYS A 415 -11.12 -24.80 10.68
C LYS A 415 -12.54 -25.16 10.23
N LYS A 416 -13.09 -26.29 10.70
CA LYS A 416 -14.47 -26.68 10.40
C LYS A 416 -15.46 -25.66 10.94
N LEU A 417 -15.30 -25.24 12.19
CA LEU A 417 -16.15 -24.23 12.83
C LEU A 417 -16.11 -22.89 12.08
N LEU A 418 -14.92 -22.40 11.69
CA LEU A 418 -14.79 -21.19 10.87
C LEU A 418 -15.52 -21.32 9.52
N ALA A 419 -15.51 -22.50 8.91
CA ALA A 419 -16.18 -22.75 7.64
C ALA A 419 -17.71 -22.87 7.75
N SER A 420 -18.25 -23.16 8.94
CA SER A 420 -19.68 -23.45 9.13
C SER A 420 -20.43 -22.49 10.08
N GLU A 421 -19.73 -21.71 10.91
CA GLU A 421 -20.34 -20.92 11.99
C GLU A 421 -19.97 -19.43 11.92
N ASP A 422 -20.93 -18.60 11.53
CA ASP A 422 -20.78 -17.13 11.49
C ASP A 422 -20.41 -16.54 12.86
N LYS A 423 -20.91 -17.14 13.96
CA LYS A 423 -20.59 -16.69 15.31
C LYS A 423 -19.08 -16.73 15.58
N ILE A 424 -18.40 -17.81 15.21
CA ILE A 424 -16.96 -17.99 15.47
C ILE A 424 -16.14 -16.95 14.70
N ARG A 425 -16.58 -16.59 13.50
CA ARG A 425 -15.95 -15.54 12.69
C ARG A 425 -16.18 -14.15 13.27
N ASN A 426 -17.39 -13.87 13.75
CA ASN A 426 -17.70 -12.63 14.45
C ASN A 426 -16.92 -12.50 15.76
N ASP A 427 -16.80 -13.58 16.54
CA ASP A 427 -15.98 -13.62 17.76
C ASP A 427 -14.49 -13.34 17.41
N LEU A 428 -13.98 -13.88 16.29
CA LEU A 428 -12.62 -13.60 15.81
C LEU A 428 -12.45 -12.13 15.40
N VAL A 429 -13.40 -11.53 14.69
CA VAL A 429 -13.37 -10.11 14.33
C VAL A 429 -13.41 -9.23 15.58
N GLU A 430 -14.24 -9.58 16.56
CA GLU A 430 -14.29 -8.90 17.86
C GLU A 430 -12.94 -9.02 18.59
N GLU A 431 -12.33 -10.20 18.63
CA GLU A 431 -11.02 -10.39 19.25
C GLU A 431 -9.92 -9.58 18.56
N LEU A 432 -9.86 -9.60 17.24
CA LEU A 432 -8.90 -8.82 16.44
C LEU A 432 -9.12 -7.31 16.62
N GLY A 433 -10.38 -6.88 16.74
CA GLY A 433 -10.76 -5.46 16.83
C GLY A 433 -10.88 -4.77 15.48
N PHE A 434 -10.82 -5.53 14.40
CA PHE A 434 -10.97 -5.07 13.03
C PHE A 434 -11.55 -6.20 12.17
N ASP A 435 -12.28 -5.82 11.14
CA ASP A 435 -12.72 -6.73 10.08
C ASP A 435 -11.70 -6.72 8.94
N VAL A 436 -11.67 -7.81 8.18
CA VAL A 436 -10.78 -7.98 7.02
C VAL A 436 -11.60 -8.45 5.84
N VAL A 437 -11.37 -7.83 4.69
CA VAL A 437 -11.92 -8.23 3.39
C VAL A 437 -10.76 -8.49 2.44
N ASP A 438 -10.72 -9.67 1.84
CA ASP A 438 -9.81 -10.00 0.75
C ASP A 438 -10.52 -9.85 -0.59
N VAL A 439 -9.86 -9.15 -1.51
CA VAL A 439 -10.20 -9.01 -2.92
C VAL A 439 -9.09 -9.69 -3.71
N ARG A 440 -9.32 -10.93 -4.13
CA ARG A 440 -8.37 -11.67 -4.95
C ARG A 440 -8.50 -11.22 -6.41
N VAL A 441 -7.39 -10.85 -7.03
CA VAL A 441 -7.35 -10.36 -8.41
C VAL A 441 -6.30 -11.08 -9.25
N ARG A 442 -6.49 -11.05 -10.57
CA ARG A 442 -5.53 -11.55 -11.54
C ARG A 442 -5.39 -10.53 -12.66
N PHE A 443 -4.18 -10.04 -12.87
CA PHE A 443 -3.90 -9.12 -13.96
C PHE A 443 -2.48 -9.20 -14.50
N ALA A 444 -1.54 -9.82 -13.77
CA ALA A 444 -0.12 -9.82 -14.14
C ALA A 444 0.10 -10.42 -15.54
N PRO A 445 0.82 -9.70 -16.44
CA PRO A 445 1.20 -10.23 -17.73
C PRO A 445 2.27 -11.31 -17.59
N ASN A 446 2.55 -12.03 -18.68
CA ASN A 446 3.70 -12.94 -18.73
C ASN A 446 5.01 -12.15 -18.66
N PHE A 447 6.03 -12.70 -18.00
CA PHE A 447 7.34 -12.09 -17.90
C PHE A 447 8.01 -12.02 -19.28
N LYS A 448 8.46 -10.82 -19.67
CA LYS A 448 9.12 -10.60 -20.96
C LYS A 448 10.41 -11.43 -21.04
N GLY A 449 10.57 -12.19 -22.13
CA GLY A 449 11.79 -12.95 -22.42
C GLY A 449 11.77 -14.41 -21.94
N VAL A 450 10.76 -14.81 -21.17
CA VAL A 450 10.56 -16.21 -20.76
C VAL A 450 9.41 -16.81 -21.57
N PHE A 451 9.69 -17.88 -22.30
CA PHE A 451 8.70 -18.54 -23.18
C PHE A 451 7.74 -19.47 -22.43
N THR A 452 7.77 -19.50 -21.09
CA THR A 452 6.79 -20.25 -20.31
C THR A 452 5.59 -19.34 -20.00
N PRO A 453 4.37 -19.70 -20.45
CA PRO A 453 3.17 -18.90 -20.22
C PRO A 453 2.79 -18.78 -18.73
N ASP A 454 3.39 -19.62 -17.89
CA ASP A 454 3.12 -19.69 -16.45
C ASP A 454 4.00 -18.75 -15.62
N PHE A 455 5.07 -18.18 -16.18
CA PHE A 455 5.92 -17.24 -15.44
C PHE A 455 5.41 -15.81 -15.65
N LYS A 456 4.75 -15.27 -14.62
CA LYS A 456 4.20 -13.91 -14.63
C LYS A 456 5.26 -12.88 -14.28
N ASP A 457 5.04 -11.65 -14.72
CA ASP A 457 5.92 -10.53 -14.41
C ASP A 457 5.72 -10.10 -12.95
N PRO A 458 6.68 -10.37 -12.04
CA PRO A 458 6.54 -10.01 -10.63
C PRO A 458 6.51 -8.50 -10.44
N GLU A 459 7.12 -7.74 -11.35
CA GLU A 459 7.13 -6.27 -11.32
C GLU A 459 5.71 -5.73 -11.45
N ALA A 460 5.04 -6.15 -12.53
CA ALA A 460 3.68 -5.76 -12.82
C ALA A 460 2.69 -6.31 -11.78
N ALA A 461 2.82 -7.59 -11.38
CA ALA A 461 1.95 -8.22 -10.39
C ALA A 461 1.88 -7.43 -9.08
N HIS A 462 3.03 -6.89 -8.63
CA HIS A 462 3.10 -6.10 -7.42
C HIS A 462 2.64 -4.65 -7.64
N ALA A 463 3.12 -3.98 -8.70
CA ALA A 463 2.99 -2.52 -8.84
C ALA A 463 1.69 -2.04 -9.51
N ASP A 464 1.10 -2.82 -10.40
CA ASP A 464 0.09 -2.31 -11.34
C ASP A 464 -1.34 -2.27 -10.78
N HIS A 465 -1.55 -2.58 -9.49
CA HIS A 465 -2.85 -2.57 -8.83
C HIS A 465 -3.70 -1.31 -9.15
N MET A 466 -3.08 -0.12 -9.14
CA MET A 466 -3.76 1.16 -9.38
C MET A 466 -4.08 1.45 -10.85
N ARG A 467 -3.57 0.65 -11.79
CA ARG A 467 -3.79 0.81 -13.23
C ARG A 467 -4.92 -0.05 -13.74
N HIS A 468 -5.32 -1.04 -12.94
CA HIS A 468 -6.37 -1.97 -13.32
C HIS A 468 -7.72 -1.44 -12.88
N ARG A 469 -8.54 -1.09 -13.88
CA ARG A 469 -9.88 -0.54 -13.67
C ARG A 469 -10.74 -1.36 -12.71
N ALA A 470 -10.69 -2.69 -12.76
CA ALA A 470 -11.45 -3.52 -11.84
C ALA A 470 -11.08 -3.28 -10.36
N VAL A 471 -9.79 -3.11 -10.05
CA VAL A 471 -9.31 -2.79 -8.69
C VAL A 471 -9.74 -1.38 -8.30
N VAL A 472 -9.55 -0.41 -9.18
CA VAL A 472 -9.90 1.00 -8.96
C VAL A 472 -11.40 1.15 -8.75
N ASP A 473 -12.22 0.52 -9.57
CA ASP A 473 -13.67 0.50 -9.45
C ASP A 473 -14.06 -0.15 -8.11
N ALA A 474 -13.50 -1.29 -7.73
CA ALA A 474 -13.79 -1.89 -6.42
C ALA A 474 -13.48 -0.92 -5.26
N LEU A 475 -12.32 -0.25 -5.29
CA LEU A 475 -11.87 0.71 -4.28
C LEU A 475 -12.74 1.98 -4.23
N LEU A 476 -13.17 2.51 -5.38
CA LEU A 476 -14.01 3.70 -5.45
C LEU A 476 -15.45 3.43 -5.01
N CYS A 477 -16.04 2.38 -5.56
CA CYS A 477 -17.47 2.12 -5.50
C CYS A 477 -17.85 1.29 -4.27
N GLY A 478 -16.86 0.63 -3.68
CA GLY A 478 -17.09 -0.39 -2.70
C GLY A 478 -17.71 -1.63 -3.33
N VAL A 479 -17.99 -2.58 -2.45
CA VAL A 479 -18.43 -3.90 -2.83
C VAL A 479 -19.59 -4.31 -1.92
N GLU A 480 -20.59 -4.96 -2.51
CA GLU A 480 -21.73 -5.54 -1.81
C GLU A 480 -22.09 -6.89 -2.42
N ASN A 481 -22.28 -7.90 -1.57
CA ASN A 481 -22.44 -9.30 -1.99
C ASN A 481 -21.34 -9.72 -2.97
N GLY A 482 -20.12 -9.24 -2.65
CA GLY A 482 -18.88 -9.27 -3.42
C GLY A 482 -18.96 -8.94 -4.92
N ARG A 483 -19.88 -8.05 -5.30
CA ARG A 483 -19.87 -7.34 -6.58
C ARG A 483 -19.62 -5.86 -6.35
N THR A 484 -18.92 -5.22 -7.27
CA THR A 484 -18.77 -3.76 -7.26
C THR A 484 -20.13 -3.08 -7.31
N ARG A 485 -20.35 -2.06 -6.48
CA ARG A 485 -21.66 -1.41 -6.38
C ARG A 485 -21.97 -0.56 -7.63
N PRO A 486 -23.24 -0.51 -8.09
CA PRO A 486 -23.65 0.24 -9.28
C PRO A 486 -23.91 1.74 -9.01
N THR A 487 -23.05 2.41 -8.25
CA THR A 487 -23.15 3.85 -7.95
C THR A 487 -22.32 4.65 -8.96
N PRO A 488 -22.83 5.70 -9.64
CA PRO A 488 -21.99 6.57 -10.48
C PRO A 488 -20.75 7.07 -9.69
N PRO A 489 -19.53 7.00 -10.25
CA PRO A 489 -19.16 6.75 -11.65
C PRO A 489 -19.20 5.28 -12.12
N CYS A 490 -19.48 4.36 -11.21
CA CYS A 490 -19.29 2.91 -11.31
C CYS A 490 -20.41 2.14 -12.02
N ARG A 491 -21.32 2.84 -12.70
CA ARG A 491 -22.24 2.16 -13.60
C ARG A 491 -21.47 1.83 -14.89
N PRO A 492 -21.49 0.58 -15.37
CA PRO A 492 -20.97 0.30 -16.71
C PRO A 492 -21.70 1.22 -17.70
N LYS A 493 -20.93 1.97 -18.48
CA LYS A 493 -21.46 2.79 -19.58
C LYS A 493 -21.95 1.91 -20.71
#